data_AF-A0A0D0TXW2-F1
#
_entry.id   AF-A0A0D0TXW2-F1
#
_cell.length_a   1.000
_cell.length_b   1.000
_cell.length_c   1.000
_cell.angle_alpha   90.00
_cell.angle_beta   90.00
_cell.angle_gamma   90.00
#
_symmetry.space_group_name_H-M   'P 1'
#
loop_
_entity.id
_entity.type
_entity.pdbx_description
1 polymer ?
#
loop_
_entity_poly.entity_id
_entity_poly.type
_entity_poly.pdbx_seq_one_letter_code
_entity_poly.pdbx_strand_id
1 'polypeptide(L)'
;MSEVPSKWVPLEASPDVFNAIPNACGSIGLLHSLLNLPERGPDALNPDSKLAQFKAESLPLSGLERAKLLDETTFFTVAHTNAAQTGQSVVPTDLDVDEHFIAFVEGVDEKGEKRIVELDGGRNRPLDRGASNNFLVDVAKVVQEKYFERAEGDVNFNMIVLAGKSDD
;
A
#
# COMPACT_ATOMS: atom_id res chain seq x y z
N MET A 1 3.56 -22.09 -7.95
CA MET A 1 3.58 -20.68 -7.53
C MET A 1 2.57 -19.98 -8.43
N SER A 2 1.42 -19.57 -7.90
CA SER A 2 0.38 -18.92 -8.71
C SER A 2 0.90 -17.58 -9.20
N GLU A 3 0.74 -17.30 -10.50
CA GLU A 3 1.02 -16.01 -11.08
C GLU A 3 0.08 -14.97 -10.46
N VAL A 4 0.65 -13.81 -10.10
CA VAL A 4 -0.09 -12.73 -9.45
C VAL A 4 -0.94 -12.02 -10.52
N PRO A 5 -2.21 -11.69 -10.24
CA PRO A 5 -3.12 -11.31 -11.30
C PRO A 5 -2.78 -10.06 -12.14
N SER A 6 -3.27 -10.02 -13.38
CA SER A 6 -2.85 -9.05 -14.41
C SER A 6 -3.35 -7.60 -14.24
N LYS A 7 -3.99 -7.25 -13.11
CA LYS A 7 -4.68 -5.94 -12.92
C LYS A 7 -4.03 -5.01 -11.88
N TRP A 8 -2.89 -5.40 -11.32
CA TRP A 8 -2.22 -4.62 -10.28
C TRP A 8 -1.40 -3.48 -10.87
N VAL A 9 -1.40 -2.32 -10.18
CA VAL A 9 -0.34 -1.33 -10.35
C VAL A 9 0.74 -1.67 -9.34
N PRO A 10 1.86 -2.28 -9.77
CA PRO A 10 2.91 -2.63 -8.84
C PRO A 10 3.68 -1.35 -8.51
N LEU A 11 3.34 -0.65 -7.42
CA LEU A 11 4.37 0.17 -6.76
C LEU A 11 5.35 -0.71 -5.98
N GLU A 12 5.07 -2.02 -5.90
CA GLU A 12 6.01 -3.13 -5.75
C GLU A 12 7.42 -2.69 -6.08
N ALA A 13 8.11 -2.39 -5.00
CA ALA A 13 9.37 -1.75 -5.03
C ALA A 13 10.37 -2.74 -5.61
N SER A 14 11.14 -2.32 -6.62
CA SER A 14 12.56 -2.63 -6.49
C SER A 14 12.93 -2.17 -5.06
N PRO A 15 13.57 -2.96 -4.20
CA PRO A 15 14.04 -2.47 -2.90
C PRO A 15 14.75 -1.11 -3.02
N ASP A 16 15.40 -0.87 -4.16
CA ASP A 16 15.96 0.42 -4.55
C ASP A 16 14.98 1.60 -4.49
N VAL A 17 13.71 1.41 -4.89
CA VAL A 17 12.62 2.40 -4.83
C VAL A 17 12.26 2.74 -3.40
N PHE A 18 12.06 1.71 -2.57
CA PHE A 18 11.68 1.87 -1.18
C PHE A 18 12.82 2.49 -0.37
N ASN A 19 14.05 2.07 -0.64
CA ASN A 19 15.25 2.61 -0.01
C ASN A 19 15.61 4.01 -0.52
N ALA A 20 15.07 4.45 -1.66
CA ALA A 20 15.33 5.79 -2.19
C ALA A 20 14.67 6.90 -1.36
N ILE A 21 13.59 6.60 -0.63
CA ILE A 21 12.85 7.59 0.17
C ILE A 21 12.77 7.10 1.62
N PRO A 22 13.71 7.53 2.50
CA PRO A 22 13.72 7.10 3.90
C PRO A 22 12.41 7.50 4.60
N ASN A 23 11.90 6.60 5.45
CA ASN A 23 10.67 6.78 6.24
C ASN A 23 9.40 7.07 5.42
N ALA A 24 9.38 6.67 4.15
CA ALA A 24 8.20 6.80 3.29
C ALA A 24 7.23 5.62 3.36
N CYS A 25 7.47 4.61 4.21
CA CYS A 25 6.68 3.38 4.26
C CYS A 25 5.17 3.65 4.42
N GLY A 26 4.77 4.61 5.26
CA GLY A 26 3.37 5.03 5.42
C GLY A 26 2.77 5.63 4.14
N SER A 27 3.51 6.50 3.45
CA SER A 27 3.09 7.05 2.15
C SER A 27 2.96 5.95 1.09
N ILE A 28 3.93 5.03 1.04
CA ILE A 28 3.92 3.91 0.09
C ILE A 28 2.74 2.98 0.37
N GLY A 29 2.46 2.63 1.63
CA GLY A 29 1.28 1.85 2.01
C GLY A 29 -0.04 2.53 1.64
N LEU A 30 -0.13 3.85 1.80
CA LEU A 30 -1.29 4.61 1.35
C LEU A 30 -1.44 4.59 -0.18
N LEU A 31 -0.34 4.78 -0.93
CA LEU A 31 -0.38 4.72 -2.39
C LEU A 31 -0.73 3.32 -2.90
N HIS A 32 -0.19 2.27 -2.28
CA HIS A 32 -0.61 0.89 -2.54
C HIS A 32 -2.12 0.73 -2.41
N SER A 33 -2.73 1.30 -1.39
CA SER A 33 -4.17 1.24 -1.17
C SER A 33 -4.94 2.06 -2.22
N LEU A 34 -4.55 3.32 -2.44
CA LEU A 34 -5.27 4.26 -3.32
C LEU A 34 -5.15 3.89 -4.80
N LEU A 35 -3.98 3.45 -5.26
CA LEU A 35 -3.76 3.12 -6.66
C LEU A 35 -4.42 1.79 -7.05
N ASN A 36 -4.79 0.95 -6.09
CA ASN A 36 -5.50 -0.31 -6.30
C ASN A 36 -6.99 -0.22 -5.95
N LEU A 37 -7.54 0.99 -5.77
CA LEU A 37 -8.98 1.20 -5.76
C LEU A 37 -9.63 0.75 -7.08
N PRO A 38 -10.94 0.42 -7.07
CA PRO A 38 -11.67 0.07 -8.27
C PRO A 38 -11.50 1.10 -9.39
N GLU A 39 -11.40 0.64 -10.65
CA GLU A 39 -11.28 1.53 -11.81
C GLU A 39 -12.54 2.35 -12.09
N ARG A 40 -13.69 1.89 -11.59
CA ARG A 40 -15.01 2.48 -11.81
C ARG A 40 -15.87 2.33 -10.56
N GLY A 41 -16.87 3.19 -10.45
CA GLY A 41 -17.82 3.19 -9.33
C GLY A 41 -17.60 4.37 -8.39
N PRO A 42 -18.35 4.41 -7.27
CA PRO A 42 -18.31 5.53 -6.32
C PRO A 42 -16.96 5.68 -5.61
N ASP A 43 -16.22 4.58 -5.46
CA ASP A 43 -14.92 4.55 -4.76
C ASP A 43 -13.73 4.66 -5.72
N ALA A 44 -13.96 4.88 -7.01
CA ALA A 44 -12.90 5.02 -8.00
C ALA A 44 -12.20 6.38 -7.85
N LEU A 45 -10.90 6.40 -8.17
CA LEU A 45 -10.17 7.66 -8.26
C LEU A 45 -10.83 8.57 -9.31
N ASN A 46 -10.94 9.86 -8.97
CA ASN A 46 -11.32 10.87 -9.96
C ASN A 46 -10.28 10.85 -11.11
N PRO A 47 -10.68 10.62 -12.38
CA PRO A 47 -9.76 10.55 -13.52
C PRO A 47 -8.90 11.80 -13.71
N ASP A 48 -9.39 12.97 -13.31
CA ASP A 48 -8.68 14.24 -13.42
C ASP A 48 -7.76 14.53 -12.23
N SER A 49 -7.71 13.63 -11.24
CA SER A 49 -6.86 13.81 -10.05
C SER A 49 -5.38 13.57 -10.37
N LYS A 50 -4.49 14.24 -9.62
CA LYS A 50 -3.05 13.99 -9.69
C LYS A 50 -2.67 12.53 -9.41
N LEU A 51 -3.45 11.84 -8.56
CA LEU A 51 -3.26 10.41 -8.28
C LEU A 51 -3.58 9.54 -9.50
N ALA A 52 -4.67 9.83 -10.23
CA ALA A 52 -5.01 9.12 -11.44
C ALA A 52 -3.99 9.36 -12.56
N GLN A 53 -3.50 10.60 -12.71
CA GLN A 53 -2.42 10.94 -13.64
C GLN A 53 -1.13 10.19 -13.31
N PHE A 54 -0.69 10.24 -12.05
CA PHE A 54 0.46 9.48 -11.58
C PHE A 54 0.30 7.97 -11.81
N LYS A 55 -0.89 7.40 -11.54
CA LYS A 55 -1.20 5.99 -11.84
C LYS A 55 -0.95 5.67 -13.31
N ALA A 56 -1.52 6.47 -14.21
CA ALA A 56 -1.40 6.28 -15.65
C ALA A 56 0.06 6.40 -16.14
N GLU A 57 0.82 7.36 -15.62
CA GLU A 57 2.24 7.57 -15.95
C GLU A 57 3.13 6.45 -15.39
N SER A 58 2.81 5.90 -14.22
CA SER A 58 3.58 4.85 -13.55
C SER A 58 3.43 3.48 -14.20
N LEU A 59 2.26 3.17 -14.77
CA LEU A 59 1.92 1.85 -15.32
C LEU A 59 2.96 1.30 -16.32
N PRO A 60 3.38 2.05 -17.37
CA PRO A 60 4.33 1.54 -18.36
C PRO A 60 5.79 1.49 -17.89
N LEU A 61 6.11 2.05 -16.72
CA LEU A 61 7.48 2.21 -16.24
C LEU A 61 8.02 0.96 -15.53
N SER A 62 9.35 0.77 -15.58
CA SER A 62 10.04 -0.18 -14.72
C SER A 62 10.02 0.26 -13.24
N GLY A 63 10.37 -0.64 -12.32
CA GLY A 63 10.42 -0.32 -10.88
C GLY A 63 11.27 0.92 -10.58
N LEU A 64 12.50 0.97 -11.09
CA LEU A 64 13.41 2.12 -10.87
C LEU A 64 12.85 3.43 -11.45
N GLU A 65 12.23 3.37 -12.62
CA GLU A 65 11.60 4.55 -13.23
C GLU A 65 10.37 5.03 -12.44
N ARG A 66 9.60 4.11 -11.84
CA ARG A 66 8.51 4.46 -10.92
C ARG A 66 9.06 5.14 -9.66
N ALA A 67 10.20 4.69 -9.12
CA ALA A 67 10.85 5.35 -7.99
C ALA A 67 11.19 6.81 -8.29
N LYS A 68 11.83 7.00 -9.45
CA LYS A 68 12.24 8.31 -9.91
C LYS A 68 11.02 9.20 -10.12
N LEU A 69 9.95 8.68 -10.74
CA LEU A 69 8.69 9.41 -10.88
C LEU A 69 8.12 9.80 -9.52
N LEU A 70 8.12 8.89 -8.54
CA LEU A 70 7.63 9.16 -7.19
C LEU A 70 8.44 10.27 -6.49
N ASP A 71 9.78 10.21 -6.57
CA ASP A 71 10.69 11.20 -6.00
C ASP A 71 10.56 12.58 -6.66
N GLU A 72 10.45 12.63 -7.99
CA GLU A 72 10.26 13.87 -8.76
C GLU A 72 8.86 14.47 -8.57
N THR A 73 7.88 13.67 -8.12
CA THR A 73 6.49 14.10 -7.91
C THR A 73 6.34 14.84 -6.57
N THR A 74 6.67 16.12 -6.59
CA THR A 74 6.68 17.02 -5.42
C THR A 74 5.38 17.05 -4.58
N PHE A 75 4.21 16.76 -5.15
CA PHE A 75 2.96 16.79 -4.38
C PHE A 75 2.94 15.70 -3.29
N PHE A 76 3.59 14.56 -3.51
CA PHE A 76 3.68 13.51 -2.48
C PHE A 76 4.59 13.94 -1.34
N THR A 77 5.77 14.49 -1.64
CA THR A 77 6.70 14.99 -0.64
C THR A 77 6.06 16.09 0.22
N VAL A 78 5.30 17.00 -0.39
CA VAL A 78 4.56 18.05 0.34
C VAL A 78 3.46 17.44 1.21
N ALA A 79 2.67 16.50 0.68
CA ALA A 79 1.61 15.86 1.45
C ALA A 79 2.16 15.04 2.63
N HIS A 80 3.24 14.28 2.41
CA HIS A 80 3.93 13.51 3.44
C HIS A 80 4.51 14.41 4.53
N THR A 81 5.26 15.45 4.16
CA THR A 81 5.86 16.38 5.12
C THR A 81 4.79 17.07 5.97
N ASN A 82 3.70 17.51 5.36
CA ASN A 82 2.58 18.11 6.10
C ASN A 82 1.94 17.11 7.05
N ALA A 83 1.67 15.87 6.60
CA ALA A 83 1.06 14.84 7.43
C ALA A 83 1.94 14.43 8.61
N ALA A 84 3.26 14.31 8.40
CA ALA A 84 4.23 13.96 9.44
C ALA A 84 4.31 15.00 10.57
N GLN A 85 3.91 16.24 10.32
CA GLN A 85 3.83 17.32 11.32
C GLN A 85 2.49 17.35 12.08
N THR A 86 1.53 16.50 11.70
CA THR A 86 0.25 16.34 12.39
C THR A 86 0.24 15.13 13.32
N GLY A 87 -0.85 14.91 14.03
CA GLY A 87 -1.01 13.81 14.97
C GLY A 87 -0.92 14.27 16.42
N GLN A 88 -1.00 13.30 17.33
CA GLN A 88 -1.04 13.56 18.78
C GLN A 88 0.34 13.41 19.45
N SER A 89 1.32 12.81 18.76
CA SER A 89 2.68 12.61 19.24
C SER A 89 3.62 13.71 18.76
N VAL A 90 4.74 13.87 19.48
CA VAL A 90 5.85 14.72 19.03
C VAL A 90 6.60 13.99 17.92
N VAL A 91 7.03 14.72 16.89
CA VAL A 91 7.86 14.16 15.82
C VAL A 91 9.21 13.72 16.42
N PRO A 92 9.63 12.45 16.24
CA PRO A 92 10.90 11.96 16.75
C PRO A 92 12.09 12.74 16.19
N THR A 93 13.13 12.92 17.02
CA THR A 93 14.43 13.45 16.56
C THR A 93 15.34 12.35 16.01
N ASP A 94 15.11 11.11 16.45
CA ASP A 94 15.72 9.92 15.88
C ASP A 94 14.78 9.34 14.82
N LEU A 95 15.33 9.15 13.62
CA LEU A 95 14.59 8.70 12.46
C LEU A 95 14.88 7.22 12.13
N ASP A 96 15.67 6.55 12.97
CA ASP A 96 15.83 5.10 12.96
C ASP A 96 14.58 4.50 13.62
N VAL A 97 13.69 3.97 12.78
CA VAL A 97 12.40 3.40 13.19
C VAL A 97 12.34 1.93 12.83
N ASP A 98 11.94 1.11 13.79
CA ASP A 98 11.80 -0.34 13.63
C ASP A 98 10.41 -0.72 13.08
N GLU A 99 9.44 0.20 13.10
CA GLU A 99 8.09 -0.03 12.60
C GLU A 99 7.94 0.20 11.09
N HIS A 100 7.14 -0.66 10.45
CA HIS A 100 6.94 -0.65 9.01
C HIS A 100 5.46 -0.74 8.62
N PHE A 101 5.07 0.04 7.61
CA PHE A 101 3.73 -0.01 7.03
C PHE A 101 3.70 -0.92 5.80
N ILE A 102 2.71 -1.82 5.78
CA ILE A 102 2.33 -2.63 4.62
C ILE A 102 0.86 -2.38 4.27
N ALA A 103 0.46 -2.74 3.06
CA ALA A 103 -0.92 -2.62 2.62
C ALA A 103 -1.48 -3.98 2.20
N PHE A 104 -2.75 -4.22 2.51
CA PHE A 104 -3.52 -5.32 1.94
C PHE A 104 -4.55 -4.75 0.98
N VAL A 105 -4.65 -5.35 -0.21
CA VAL A 105 -5.62 -4.96 -1.24
C VAL A 105 -6.36 -6.17 -1.79
N GLU A 106 -7.58 -5.97 -2.27
CA GLU A 106 -8.34 -7.01 -2.97
C GLU A 106 -7.96 -7.01 -4.45
N GLY A 107 -7.79 -8.20 -5.02
CA GLY A 107 -7.79 -8.32 -6.47
C GLY A 107 -8.17 -9.70 -6.92
N VAL A 108 -7.92 -10.03 -8.17
CA VAL A 108 -8.68 -11.08 -8.86
C VAL A 108 -7.74 -11.91 -9.69
N ASP A 109 -7.57 -13.19 -9.38
CA ASP A 109 -6.68 -14.11 -10.11
C ASP A 109 -7.12 -14.38 -11.55
N GLU A 110 -6.32 -15.17 -12.28
CA GLU A 110 -6.59 -15.53 -13.67
C GLU A 110 -7.91 -16.28 -13.88
N LYS A 111 -8.44 -16.89 -12.82
CA LYS A 111 -9.73 -17.61 -12.82
C LYS A 111 -10.90 -16.72 -12.45
N GLY A 112 -10.65 -15.46 -12.10
CA GLY A 112 -11.68 -14.53 -11.63
C GLY A 112 -11.97 -14.62 -10.14
N GLU A 113 -11.15 -15.33 -9.36
CA GLU A 113 -11.36 -15.48 -7.92
C GLU A 113 -10.74 -14.30 -7.15
N LYS A 114 -11.49 -13.76 -6.19
CA LYS A 114 -11.01 -12.69 -5.31
C LYS A 114 -9.87 -13.21 -4.43
N ARG A 115 -8.79 -12.44 -4.33
CA ARG A 115 -7.56 -12.73 -3.61
C ARG A 115 -7.22 -11.59 -2.66
N ILE A 116 -6.59 -11.95 -1.55
CA ILE A 116 -5.89 -11.00 -0.69
C ILE A 116 -4.49 -10.84 -1.22
N VAL A 117 -4.08 -9.62 -1.53
CA VAL A 117 -2.71 -9.32 -1.92
C VAL A 117 -2.08 -8.38 -0.91
N GLU A 118 -0.95 -8.82 -0.35
CA GLU A 118 -0.11 -8.03 0.52
C GLU A 118 0.97 -7.33 -0.31
N LEU A 119 1.04 -6.01 -0.14
CA LEU A 119 1.95 -5.09 -0.81
C LEU A 119 2.88 -4.48 0.23
N ASP A 120 4.17 -4.77 0.08
CA ASP A 120 5.22 -4.37 1.01
C ASP A 120 6.36 -3.74 0.20
N GLY A 121 6.62 -2.46 0.43
CA GLY A 121 7.70 -1.75 -0.27
C GLY A 121 9.09 -2.32 0.02
N GLY A 122 9.30 -3.05 1.11
CA GLY A 122 10.57 -3.73 1.37
C GLY A 122 10.78 -5.00 0.52
N ARG A 123 9.79 -5.44 -0.27
CA ARG A 123 9.83 -6.71 -1.02
C ARG A 123 9.87 -6.50 -2.52
N ASN A 124 10.47 -7.47 -3.21
CA ASN A 124 10.60 -7.47 -4.67
C ASN A 124 9.30 -7.76 -5.44
N ARG A 125 8.26 -8.29 -4.77
CA ARG A 125 7.03 -8.75 -5.42
C ARG A 125 5.85 -8.91 -4.45
N PRO A 126 4.59 -8.87 -4.97
CA PRO A 126 3.41 -8.99 -4.15
C PRO A 126 3.31 -10.39 -3.57
N LEU A 127 2.61 -10.51 -2.44
CA LEU A 127 2.28 -11.81 -1.87
C LEU A 127 0.78 -12.05 -1.99
N ASP A 128 0.42 -13.09 -2.75
CA ASP A 128 -0.91 -13.69 -2.68
C ASP A 128 -1.07 -14.40 -1.33
N ARG A 129 -2.01 -13.90 -0.52
CA ARG A 129 -2.34 -14.43 0.81
C ARG A 129 -3.53 -15.39 0.80
N GLY A 130 -4.08 -15.70 -0.37
CA GLY A 130 -5.16 -16.67 -0.51
C GLY A 130 -6.45 -16.05 -1.05
N ALA A 131 -7.46 -16.90 -1.20
CA ALA A 131 -8.80 -16.49 -1.62
C ALA A 131 -9.45 -15.61 -0.54
N SER A 132 -10.25 -14.64 -0.98
CA SER A 132 -11.00 -13.72 -0.13
C SER A 132 -12.49 -13.83 -0.45
N ASN A 133 -13.31 -14.05 0.56
CA ASN A 133 -14.77 -13.94 0.45
C ASN A 133 -15.29 -12.70 1.19
N ASN A 134 -14.66 -12.37 2.32
CA ASN A 134 -14.91 -11.17 3.08
C ASN A 134 -13.58 -10.51 3.39
N PHE A 135 -13.21 -9.52 2.58
CA PHE A 135 -11.87 -8.94 2.58
C PHE A 135 -11.41 -8.47 3.97
N LEU A 136 -12.25 -7.74 4.70
CA LEU A 136 -11.89 -7.24 6.04
C LEU A 136 -11.63 -8.38 7.03
N VAL A 137 -12.53 -9.36 7.08
CA VAL A 137 -12.42 -10.49 8.01
C VAL A 137 -11.25 -11.40 7.65
N ASP A 138 -11.06 -11.64 6.35
CA ASP A 138 -10.02 -12.55 5.88
C ASP A 138 -8.62 -11.91 5.99
N VAL A 139 -8.48 -10.59 5.77
CA VAL A 139 -7.24 -9.85 6.09
C VAL A 139 -6.93 -9.88 7.58
N ALA A 140 -7.92 -9.71 8.45
CA ALA A 140 -7.69 -9.77 9.90
C ALA A 140 -7.13 -11.14 10.35
N LYS A 141 -7.60 -12.25 9.75
CA LYS A 141 -7.04 -13.58 9.98
C LYS A 141 -5.60 -13.69 9.48
N VAL A 142 -5.31 -13.17 8.29
CA VAL A 142 -3.94 -13.13 7.76
C VAL A 142 -3.02 -12.36 8.70
N VAL A 143 -3.45 -11.20 9.21
CA VAL A 143 -2.67 -10.40 10.16
C VAL A 143 -2.42 -11.17 11.45
N GLN A 144 -3.45 -11.81 12.00
CA GLN A 144 -3.33 -12.64 13.20
C GLN A 144 -2.29 -13.78 13.00
N GLU A 145 -2.44 -14.59 11.96
CA GLU A 145 -1.59 -15.77 11.73
C GLU A 145 -0.15 -15.43 11.31
N LYS A 146 0.04 -14.37 10.52
CA LYS A 146 1.33 -14.06 9.90
C LYS A 146 2.15 -13.04 10.68
N TYR A 147 1.51 -12.24 11.53
CA TYR A 147 2.17 -11.19 12.30
C TYR A 147 2.01 -11.43 13.80
N PHE A 148 0.78 -11.40 14.34
CA PHE A 148 0.59 -11.45 15.80
C PHE A 148 1.07 -12.75 16.44
N GLU A 149 0.75 -13.91 15.84
CA GLU A 149 1.21 -15.22 16.34
C GLU A 149 2.74 -15.38 16.30
N ARG A 150 3.43 -14.55 15.51
CA ARG A 150 4.90 -14.56 15.34
C ARG A 150 5.58 -13.40 16.06
N ALA A 151 4.81 -12.54 16.71
CA ALA A 151 5.30 -11.32 17.34
C ALA A 151 5.96 -11.57 18.71
N GLU A 152 5.98 -12.82 19.20
CA GLU A 152 6.61 -13.20 20.48
C GLU A 152 6.18 -12.34 21.69
N GLY A 153 4.95 -11.81 21.66
CA GLY A 153 4.38 -10.97 22.72
C GLY A 153 4.52 -9.47 22.48
N ASP A 154 5.10 -9.03 21.36
CA ASP A 154 5.06 -7.64 20.92
C ASP A 154 3.61 -7.19 20.66
N VAL A 155 3.30 -5.96 21.06
CA VAL A 155 1.97 -5.34 20.98
C VAL A 155 1.96 -4.10 20.09
N ASN A 156 3.10 -3.73 19.49
CA ASN A 156 3.28 -2.54 18.67
C ASN A 156 2.68 -2.72 17.26
N PHE A 157 1.37 -2.97 17.20
CA PHE A 157 0.63 -3.13 15.97
C PHE A 157 -0.48 -2.09 15.87
N ASN A 158 -0.66 -1.55 14.66
CA ASN A 158 -1.79 -0.73 14.31
C ASN A 158 -2.37 -1.20 12.97
N MET A 159 -3.68 -1.15 12.83
CA MET A 159 -4.36 -1.46 11.58
C MET A 159 -5.42 -0.39 11.29
N ILE A 160 -5.35 0.17 10.08
CA ILE A 160 -6.26 1.20 9.57
C ILE A 160 -6.98 0.63 8.36
N VAL A 161 -8.28 0.90 8.25
CA VAL A 161 -9.10 0.45 7.14
C VAL A 161 -9.53 1.66 6.31
N LEU A 162 -9.27 1.60 5.00
CA LEU A 162 -9.88 2.51 4.03
C LEU A 162 -11.28 1.99 3.70
N ALA A 163 -12.30 2.63 4.27
CA ALA A 163 -13.70 2.29 4.05
C ALA A 163 -14.40 3.38 3.23
N GLY A 164 -15.43 2.97 2.47
CA GLY A 164 -16.33 3.90 1.82
C GLY A 164 -17.05 4.79 2.85
N LYS A 165 -17.64 5.89 2.37
CA LYS A 165 -18.42 6.78 3.24
C LYS A 165 -19.55 5.99 3.91
N SER A 166 -19.74 6.19 5.22
CA SER A 166 -20.90 5.64 5.93
C SER A 166 -22.20 6.14 5.30
N ASP A 167 -23.19 5.26 5.22
CA ASP A 167 -24.57 5.61 4.91
C ASP A 167 -25.20 6.31 6.15
N ASP A 168 -24.69 7.49 6.50
CA ASP A 168 -25.34 8.40 7.48
C ASP A 168 -26.32 9.33 6.78
#